data_AF-A0A351Z2G4-F1
#
_entry.id   AF-A0A351Z2G4-F1
#
_cell.length_a   1.000
_cell.length_b   1.000
_cell.length_c   1.000
_cell.angle_alpha   90.00
_cell.angle_beta   90.00
_cell.angle_gamma   90.00
#
_symmetry.space_group_name_H-M   'P 1'
#
loop_
_entity.id
_entity.type
_entity.pdbx_description
1 polymer ?
#
loop_
_entity_poly.entity_id
_entity_poly.type
_entity_poly.pdbx_seq_one_letter_code
_entity_poly.pdbx_strand_id
1 'polypeptide(L)'
;MSEELENSVRETLKSTTWTRAGIRDFTKSNLVDLSQMLERVFEENCNKQIKDICDEQLSKTNDSIVALYLSGMIALRDRSLDNSNLITLVDILEKNHKEALIEYLCDSILKEDPQNKFALRKLAEFYKEANNDKVWDLYEQIVKIDLEEAEIAKILAERYEGQNNQELAISYYKKALLRFVGNHNISSVKEIWTKLVSLIPEEIDFFLLIQRKIAKSISETKSATLMQELYQYYKDTAKWNTAIDILKLMLSIDNKDSWARKEIIECFRSKYSDHSHLDDYIRSSNLDSSFRNVFEAISDFEKHISFDAKNYVFHRTWGVGIITKVQGDMLSINFGKKNGVHPMSLKMAVSALQPLAKDHIWVLKATKKKEELAKMVKGNVEGTLTTIIKSFDNKCDDKKIKAELVPAILTPGEWTSWHAKAQ
;
A
#
# COMPACT_ATOMS: atom_id res chain seq x y z
N MET A 1 -49.67 -32.01 -7.10
CA MET A 1 -48.19 -32.09 -7.10
C MET A 1 -47.62 -31.43 -5.84
N SER A 2 -47.89 -30.14 -5.55
CA SER A 2 -47.37 -29.53 -4.30
C SER A 2 -47.77 -30.28 -3.01
N GLU A 3 -49.02 -30.75 -2.88
CA GLU A 3 -49.45 -31.52 -1.70
C GLU A 3 -48.74 -32.88 -1.54
N GLU A 4 -48.36 -33.54 -2.63
CA GLU A 4 -47.61 -34.81 -2.57
C GLU A 4 -46.17 -34.57 -2.11
N LEU A 5 -45.54 -33.51 -2.59
CA LEU A 5 -44.19 -33.13 -2.16
C LEU A 5 -44.18 -32.64 -0.70
N GLU A 6 -45.17 -31.85 -0.29
CA GLU A 6 -45.36 -31.45 1.11
C GLU A 6 -45.55 -32.66 2.03
N ASN A 7 -46.38 -33.62 1.63
CA ASN A 7 -46.57 -34.86 2.38
C ASN A 7 -45.28 -35.69 2.44
N SER A 8 -44.54 -35.78 1.33
CA SER A 8 -43.24 -36.46 1.29
C SER A 8 -42.21 -35.80 2.22
N VAL A 9 -42.13 -34.47 2.26
CA VAL A 9 -41.26 -33.73 3.19
C VAL A 9 -41.71 -33.97 4.64
N ARG A 10 -43.01 -33.90 4.93
CA ARG A 10 -43.54 -34.18 6.28
C ARG A 10 -43.30 -35.62 6.73
N GLU A 11 -43.41 -36.59 5.84
CA GLU A 11 -43.07 -37.99 6.10
C GLU A 11 -41.57 -38.16 6.32
N THR A 12 -40.74 -37.50 5.52
CA THR A 12 -39.30 -37.49 5.71
C THR A 12 -38.98 -36.95 7.10
N LEU A 13 -39.46 -35.76 7.45
CA LEU A 13 -39.29 -35.15 8.78
C LEU A 13 -39.75 -36.05 9.94
N LYS A 14 -40.85 -36.82 9.76
CA LYS A 14 -41.38 -37.76 10.77
C LYS A 14 -40.57 -39.05 10.88
N SER A 15 -40.22 -39.66 9.74
CA SER A 15 -39.39 -40.86 9.65
C SER A 15 -37.98 -40.60 10.19
N THR A 16 -37.57 -39.33 10.20
CA THR A 16 -36.28 -38.85 10.68
C THR A 16 -36.36 -38.21 12.06
N THR A 17 -36.92 -38.91 13.06
CA THR A 17 -36.68 -38.58 14.48
C THR A 17 -35.28 -39.08 14.88
N TRP A 18 -34.23 -38.46 14.32
CA TRP A 18 -32.84 -38.78 14.64
C TRP A 18 -32.51 -38.19 16.01
N THR A 19 -32.76 -39.00 17.04
CA THR A 19 -32.00 -38.95 18.29
C THR A 19 -30.51 -39.14 17.98
N ARG A 20 -29.60 -38.89 18.95
CA ARG A 20 -28.15 -39.17 18.82
C ARG A 20 -27.80 -40.54 18.17
N ALA A 21 -28.69 -41.53 18.26
CA ALA A 21 -28.51 -42.85 17.65
C ALA A 21 -28.69 -42.85 16.12
N GLY A 22 -29.55 -41.98 15.60
CA GLY A 22 -29.76 -41.85 14.17
C GLY A 22 -28.47 -41.43 13.49
N ILE A 23 -27.87 -40.30 13.85
CA ILE A 23 -26.82 -39.64 13.02
C ILE A 23 -25.65 -40.55 12.63
N ARG A 24 -25.40 -41.60 13.42
CA ARG A 24 -24.43 -42.66 13.10
C ARG A 24 -24.69 -43.33 11.75
N ASP A 25 -25.94 -43.54 11.37
CA ASP A 25 -26.34 -44.23 10.14
C ASP A 25 -26.62 -43.23 8.99
N PHE A 26 -26.50 -41.92 9.24
CA PHE A 26 -26.63 -40.89 8.22
C PHE A 26 -25.37 -40.87 7.34
N THR A 27 -25.57 -40.92 6.03
CA THR A 27 -24.54 -41.10 5.00
C THR A 27 -24.64 -40.05 3.89
N LYS A 28 -23.65 -40.06 2.98
CA LYS A 28 -23.63 -39.19 1.81
C LYS A 28 -24.85 -39.40 0.90
N SER A 29 -25.36 -40.64 0.82
CA SER A 29 -26.58 -40.92 0.05
C SER A 29 -27.76 -40.10 0.54
N ASN A 30 -27.91 -39.97 1.86
CA ASN A 30 -29.01 -39.20 2.43
C ASN A 30 -28.92 -37.71 2.06
N LEU A 31 -27.72 -37.11 2.03
CA LEU A 31 -27.53 -35.73 1.56
C LEU A 31 -27.80 -35.58 0.07
N VAL A 32 -27.46 -36.59 -0.74
CA VAL A 32 -27.81 -36.61 -2.17
C VAL A 32 -29.33 -36.65 -2.34
N ASP A 33 -30.03 -37.49 -1.59
CA ASP A 33 -31.50 -37.58 -1.64
C ASP A 33 -32.14 -36.25 -1.23
N LEU A 34 -31.62 -35.60 -0.18
CA LEU A 34 -32.07 -34.26 0.23
C LEU A 34 -31.78 -33.19 -0.83
N SER A 35 -30.65 -33.27 -1.53
CA SER A 35 -30.36 -32.35 -2.64
C SER A 35 -31.32 -32.54 -3.81
N GLN A 36 -31.69 -33.78 -4.16
CA GLN A 36 -32.68 -34.05 -5.20
C GLN A 36 -34.07 -33.57 -4.77
N MET A 37 -34.43 -33.75 -3.50
CA MET A 37 -35.66 -33.20 -2.94
C MET A 37 -35.67 -31.68 -3.01
N LEU A 38 -34.56 -31.02 -2.67
CA LEU A 38 -34.41 -29.57 -2.78
C LEU A 38 -34.66 -29.10 -4.23
N GLU A 39 -34.11 -29.76 -5.24
CA GLU A 39 -34.37 -29.39 -6.65
C GLU A 39 -35.85 -29.44 -6.98
N ARG A 40 -36.54 -30.51 -6.58
CA ARG A 40 -37.99 -30.64 -6.80
C ARG A 40 -38.78 -29.53 -6.10
N VAL A 41 -38.35 -29.12 -4.90
CA VAL A 41 -38.98 -28.00 -4.17
C VAL A 41 -38.92 -26.69 -4.97
N PHE A 42 -37.82 -26.45 -5.68
CA PHE A 42 -37.69 -25.27 -6.54
C PHE A 42 -38.42 -25.43 -7.89
N GLU A 43 -38.35 -26.60 -8.53
CA GLU A 43 -39.08 -26.89 -9.77
C GLU A 43 -40.60 -26.75 -9.59
N GLU A 44 -41.13 -27.23 -8.45
CA GLU A 44 -42.55 -27.14 -8.11
C GLU A 44 -42.93 -25.78 -7.46
N ASN A 45 -41.99 -24.83 -7.33
CA ASN A 45 -42.19 -23.52 -6.69
C ASN A 45 -42.81 -23.59 -5.28
N CYS A 46 -42.40 -24.59 -4.49
CA CYS A 46 -42.90 -24.86 -3.14
C CYS A 46 -41.91 -24.41 -2.04
N ASN A 47 -40.86 -23.67 -2.40
CA ASN A 47 -39.76 -23.26 -1.52
C ASN A 47 -40.25 -22.56 -0.25
N LYS A 48 -41.23 -21.66 -0.36
CA LYS A 48 -41.78 -20.93 0.79
C LYS A 48 -42.53 -21.86 1.75
N GLN A 49 -43.44 -22.69 1.25
CA GLN A 49 -44.23 -23.61 2.09
C GLN A 49 -43.31 -24.61 2.79
N ILE A 50 -42.36 -25.20 2.07
CA ILE A 50 -41.44 -26.19 2.63
C ILE A 50 -40.52 -25.57 3.67
N LYS A 51 -40.05 -24.35 3.44
CA LYS A 51 -39.27 -23.60 4.44
C LYS A 51 -40.10 -23.36 5.71
N ASP A 52 -41.35 -22.91 5.60
CA ASP A 52 -42.23 -22.69 6.75
C ASP A 52 -42.46 -23.99 7.55
N ILE A 53 -42.62 -25.13 6.87
CA ILE A 53 -42.74 -26.45 7.51
C ILE A 53 -41.46 -26.83 8.27
N CYS A 54 -40.30 -26.60 7.65
CA CYS A 54 -39.01 -26.88 8.29
C CYS A 54 -38.77 -25.95 9.49
N ASP A 55 -39.07 -24.67 9.36
CA ASP A 55 -38.89 -23.68 10.43
C ASP A 55 -39.84 -23.97 11.62
N GLU A 56 -41.09 -24.38 11.36
CA GLU A 56 -42.01 -24.84 12.41
C GLU A 56 -41.46 -26.08 13.13
N GLN A 57 -40.86 -27.02 12.39
CA GLN A 57 -40.24 -28.20 12.98
C GLN A 57 -39.01 -27.84 13.83
N LEU A 58 -38.17 -26.90 13.37
CA LEU A 58 -37.00 -26.43 14.11
C LEU A 58 -37.37 -25.71 15.41
N SER A 59 -38.55 -25.07 15.47
CA SER A 59 -39.07 -24.49 16.72
C SER A 59 -39.39 -25.53 17.80
N LYS A 60 -39.66 -26.78 17.39
CA LYS A 60 -39.97 -27.91 18.29
C LYS A 60 -38.75 -28.79 18.53
N THR A 61 -37.89 -28.93 17.53
CA THR A 61 -36.69 -29.78 17.54
C THR A 61 -35.58 -29.11 16.74
N ASN A 62 -34.74 -28.35 17.42
CA ASN A 62 -33.67 -27.55 16.84
C ASN A 62 -32.57 -28.37 16.14
N ASP A 63 -32.41 -29.65 16.49
CA ASP A 63 -31.34 -30.51 15.97
C ASP A 63 -31.77 -31.37 14.74
N SER A 64 -32.91 -31.06 14.11
CA SER A 64 -33.41 -31.84 12.96
C SER A 64 -32.55 -31.60 11.71
N ILE A 65 -31.69 -32.56 11.35
CA ILE A 65 -30.77 -32.50 10.19
C ILE A 65 -31.49 -32.15 8.88
N VAL A 66 -32.62 -32.80 8.60
CA VAL A 66 -33.40 -32.57 7.37
C VAL A 66 -33.96 -31.16 7.33
N ALA A 67 -34.54 -30.70 8.44
CA ALA A 67 -35.10 -29.35 8.52
C ALA A 67 -34.01 -28.27 8.44
N LEU A 68 -32.87 -28.48 9.11
CA LEU A 68 -31.70 -27.60 9.03
C LEU A 68 -31.16 -27.51 7.60
N TYR A 69 -31.02 -28.65 6.92
CA TYR A 69 -30.54 -28.71 5.54
C TYR A 69 -31.49 -28.00 4.57
N LEU A 70 -32.78 -28.38 4.56
CA LEU A 70 -33.76 -27.83 3.61
C LEU A 70 -34.01 -26.35 3.89
N SER A 71 -34.25 -25.95 5.14
CA SER A 71 -34.45 -24.54 5.47
C SER A 71 -33.22 -23.70 5.13
N GLY A 72 -32.02 -24.19 5.47
CA GLY A 72 -30.76 -23.50 5.18
C GLY A 72 -30.47 -23.35 3.68
N MET A 73 -30.59 -24.42 2.90
CA MET A 73 -30.33 -24.38 1.46
C MET A 73 -31.39 -23.59 0.69
N ILE A 74 -32.66 -23.63 1.11
CA ILE A 74 -33.71 -22.77 0.54
C ILE A 74 -33.38 -21.30 0.82
N ALA A 75 -33.05 -20.96 2.06
CA ALA A 75 -32.67 -19.59 2.42
C ALA A 75 -31.48 -19.08 1.59
N LEU A 76 -30.49 -19.94 1.35
CA LEU A 76 -29.32 -19.63 0.53
C LEU A 76 -29.71 -19.32 -0.94
N ARG A 77 -30.53 -20.17 -1.56
CA ARG A 77 -31.04 -19.95 -2.93
C ARG A 77 -31.92 -18.71 -3.04
N ASP A 78 -32.66 -18.38 -1.98
CA ASP A 78 -33.43 -17.14 -1.86
C ASP A 78 -32.54 -15.91 -1.57
N ARG A 79 -31.21 -16.06 -1.60
CA ARG A 79 -30.20 -15.00 -1.36
C ARG A 79 -30.22 -14.42 0.05
N SER A 80 -30.68 -15.19 1.03
CA SER A 80 -30.50 -14.86 2.43
C SER A 80 -29.02 -14.95 2.81
N LEU A 81 -28.54 -14.01 3.65
CA LEU A 81 -27.21 -14.06 4.24
C LEU A 81 -27.16 -14.90 5.53
N ASP A 82 -28.33 -15.37 6.00
CA ASP A 82 -28.44 -16.17 7.21
C ASP A 82 -28.00 -17.62 6.95
N ASN A 83 -26.85 -17.98 7.51
CA ASN A 83 -26.30 -19.33 7.45
C ASN A 83 -26.56 -20.12 8.74
N SER A 84 -27.35 -19.62 9.70
CA SER A 84 -27.46 -20.18 11.05
C SER A 84 -27.85 -21.67 11.05
N ASN A 85 -28.79 -22.06 10.19
CA ASN A 85 -29.23 -23.46 10.07
C ASN A 85 -28.12 -24.36 9.50
N LEU A 86 -27.39 -23.89 8.50
CA LEU A 86 -26.27 -24.62 7.89
C LEU A 86 -25.07 -24.73 8.85
N ILE A 87 -24.79 -23.67 9.62
CA ILE A 87 -23.77 -23.69 10.68
C ILE A 87 -24.12 -24.74 11.73
N THR A 88 -25.34 -24.72 12.24
CA THR A 88 -25.82 -25.69 13.23
C THR A 88 -25.71 -27.13 12.70
N LEU A 89 -26.05 -27.34 11.43
CA LEU A 89 -25.92 -28.64 10.79
C LEU A 89 -24.46 -29.12 10.73
N VAL A 90 -23.53 -28.26 10.30
CA VAL A 90 -22.09 -28.60 10.28
C VAL A 90 -21.60 -28.92 11.69
N ASP A 91 -21.95 -28.13 12.71
CA ASP A 91 -21.55 -28.38 14.10
C ASP A 91 -22.05 -29.75 14.61
N ILE A 92 -23.27 -30.15 14.21
CA ILE A 92 -23.82 -31.47 14.54
C ILE A 92 -23.01 -32.58 13.85
N LEU A 93 -22.63 -32.40 12.58
CA LEU A 93 -21.81 -33.36 11.84
C LEU A 93 -20.39 -33.47 12.43
N GLU A 94 -19.78 -32.34 12.83
CA GLU A 94 -18.47 -32.28 13.47
C GLU A 94 -18.46 -33.06 14.79
N LYS A 95 -19.44 -32.81 15.67
CA LYS A 95 -19.59 -33.51 16.96
C LYS A 95 -19.76 -35.03 16.82
N ASN A 96 -20.11 -35.51 15.63
CA ASN A 96 -20.31 -36.92 15.35
C ASN A 96 -19.24 -37.48 14.40
N HIS A 97 -18.14 -36.74 14.16
CA HIS A 97 -17.00 -37.15 13.34
C HIS A 97 -17.41 -37.56 11.90
N LYS A 98 -18.36 -36.83 11.31
CA LYS A 98 -18.89 -37.07 9.96
C LYS A 98 -18.20 -36.21 8.89
N GLU A 99 -16.88 -36.27 8.85
CA GLU A 99 -16.00 -35.46 7.97
C GLU A 99 -16.42 -35.47 6.48
N ALA A 100 -16.65 -36.64 5.90
CA ALA A 100 -17.05 -36.76 4.48
C ALA A 100 -18.41 -36.10 4.17
N LEU A 101 -19.27 -35.92 5.18
CA LEU A 101 -20.55 -35.22 5.03
C LEU A 101 -20.37 -33.70 5.12
N ILE A 102 -19.43 -33.23 5.94
CA ILE A 102 -19.06 -31.82 6.04
C ILE A 102 -18.48 -31.36 4.70
N GLU A 103 -17.54 -32.11 4.12
CA GLU A 103 -16.96 -31.81 2.81
C GLU A 103 -18.06 -31.68 1.75
N TYR A 104 -18.95 -32.68 1.66
CA TYR A 104 -20.04 -32.66 0.68
C TYR A 104 -21.04 -31.51 0.90
N LEU A 105 -21.38 -31.21 2.15
CA LEU A 105 -22.29 -30.13 2.50
C LEU A 105 -21.68 -28.77 2.13
N CYS A 106 -20.43 -28.51 2.53
CA CYS A 106 -19.73 -27.28 2.19
C CYS A 106 -19.57 -27.12 0.67
N ASP A 107 -19.22 -28.17 -0.07
CA ASP A 107 -19.18 -28.15 -1.54
C ASP A 107 -20.56 -27.83 -2.14
N SER A 108 -21.63 -28.35 -1.55
CA SER A 108 -23.01 -28.06 -1.99
C SER A 108 -23.40 -26.62 -1.73
N ILE A 109 -23.01 -26.06 -0.57
CA ILE A 109 -23.20 -24.64 -0.25
C ILE A 109 -22.44 -23.76 -1.27
N LEU A 110 -21.18 -24.08 -1.58
CA LEU A 110 -20.36 -23.30 -2.52
C LEU A 110 -20.83 -23.38 -3.98
N LYS A 111 -21.57 -24.42 -4.36
CA LYS A 111 -22.23 -24.48 -5.68
C LYS A 111 -23.35 -23.46 -5.80
N GLU A 112 -24.10 -23.24 -4.72
CA GLU A 112 -25.20 -22.27 -4.67
C GLU A 112 -24.69 -20.84 -4.44
N ASP A 113 -23.72 -20.68 -3.54
CA ASP A 113 -23.07 -19.42 -3.21
C ASP A 113 -21.55 -19.59 -3.17
N PRO A 114 -20.85 -19.34 -4.30
CA PRO A 114 -19.39 -19.44 -4.38
C PRO A 114 -18.63 -18.49 -3.47
N GLN A 115 -19.29 -17.48 -2.90
CA GLN A 115 -18.67 -16.50 -1.99
C GLN A 115 -19.02 -16.74 -0.52
N ASN A 116 -19.65 -17.88 -0.20
CA ASN A 116 -20.07 -18.21 1.15
C ASN A 116 -18.86 -18.36 2.09
N LYS A 117 -18.61 -17.32 2.90
CA LYS A 117 -17.44 -17.26 3.81
C LYS A 117 -17.40 -18.43 4.80
N PHE A 118 -18.55 -18.88 5.27
CA PHE A 118 -18.65 -19.98 6.23
C PHE A 118 -18.17 -21.29 5.61
N ALA A 119 -18.73 -21.67 4.45
CA ALA A 119 -18.36 -22.90 3.77
C ALA A 119 -16.89 -22.89 3.31
N LEU A 120 -16.39 -21.76 2.79
CA LEU A 120 -14.97 -21.64 2.41
C LEU A 120 -14.04 -21.88 3.61
N ARG A 121 -14.31 -21.24 4.75
CA ARG A 121 -13.48 -21.38 5.95
C ARG A 121 -13.52 -22.80 6.52
N LYS A 122 -14.71 -23.41 6.58
CA LYS A 122 -14.86 -24.78 7.08
C LYS A 122 -14.18 -25.80 6.18
N LEU A 123 -14.33 -25.67 4.88
CA LEU A 123 -13.67 -26.55 3.92
C LEU A 123 -12.14 -26.38 3.95
N ALA A 124 -11.66 -25.15 4.17
CA ALA A 124 -10.22 -24.89 4.30
C ALA A 124 -9.65 -25.45 5.61
N GLU A 125 -10.38 -25.37 6.73
CA GLU A 125 -10.02 -26.02 8.00
C GLU A 125 -9.92 -27.54 7.82
N PHE A 126 -10.93 -28.16 7.21
CA PHE A 126 -10.94 -29.59 6.90
C PHE A 126 -9.75 -30.04 6.04
N TYR A 127 -9.47 -29.36 4.92
CA TYR A 127 -8.34 -29.73 4.07
C TYR A 127 -6.98 -29.45 4.72
N LYS A 128 -6.88 -28.45 5.59
CA LYS A 128 -5.66 -28.18 6.37
C LYS A 128 -5.34 -29.37 7.29
N GLU A 129 -6.32 -29.86 8.04
CA GLU A 129 -6.15 -31.00 8.96
C GLU A 129 -5.80 -32.29 8.20
N ALA A 130 -6.40 -32.48 7.02
CA ALA A 130 -6.10 -33.59 6.13
C ALA A 130 -4.75 -33.47 5.37
N ASN A 131 -3.98 -32.39 5.58
CA ASN A 131 -2.77 -32.06 4.80
C ASN A 131 -3.00 -32.11 3.27
N ASN A 132 -4.14 -31.59 2.82
CA ASN A 132 -4.55 -31.60 1.42
C ASN A 132 -4.29 -30.25 0.75
N ASP A 133 -3.59 -30.26 -0.38
CA ASP A 133 -3.22 -29.06 -1.14
C ASP A 133 -4.41 -28.23 -1.66
N LYS A 134 -5.62 -28.79 -1.71
CA LYS A 134 -6.83 -28.03 -2.03
C LYS A 134 -7.07 -26.84 -1.10
N VAL A 135 -6.50 -26.86 0.11
CA VAL A 135 -6.59 -25.74 1.06
C VAL A 135 -6.10 -24.43 0.45
N TRP A 136 -5.12 -24.49 -0.44
CA TRP A 136 -4.48 -23.31 -0.97
C TRP A 136 -5.38 -22.51 -1.92
N ASP A 137 -6.12 -23.20 -2.78
CA ASP A 137 -7.10 -22.57 -3.67
C ASP A 137 -8.20 -21.88 -2.86
N LEU A 138 -8.62 -22.50 -1.75
CA LEU A 138 -9.59 -21.92 -0.83
C LEU A 138 -9.03 -20.69 -0.12
N TYR A 139 -7.79 -20.74 0.35
CA TYR A 139 -7.14 -19.58 0.97
C TYR A 139 -7.08 -18.38 0.02
N GLU A 140 -6.79 -18.60 -1.25
CA GLU A 140 -6.84 -17.52 -2.23
C GLU A 140 -8.24 -16.94 -2.42
N GLN A 141 -9.26 -17.79 -2.48
CA GLN A 141 -10.65 -17.36 -2.58
C GLN A 141 -11.07 -16.56 -1.34
N ILE A 142 -10.75 -17.06 -0.15
CA ILE A 142 -11.03 -16.38 1.12
C ILE A 142 -10.37 -15.00 1.14
N VAL A 143 -9.10 -14.88 0.75
CA VAL A 143 -8.40 -13.58 0.72
C VAL A 143 -8.99 -12.62 -0.32
N LYS A 144 -9.57 -13.13 -1.42
CA LYS A 144 -10.27 -12.30 -2.42
C LYS A 144 -11.60 -11.75 -1.89
N ILE A 145 -12.33 -12.52 -1.10
CA ILE A 145 -13.68 -12.19 -0.61
C ILE A 145 -13.62 -11.43 0.71
N ASP A 146 -12.77 -11.87 1.64
CA ASP A 146 -12.60 -11.27 2.96
C ASP A 146 -11.40 -10.33 2.97
N LEU A 147 -11.70 -9.03 2.94
CA LEU A 147 -10.70 -7.97 2.94
C LEU A 147 -10.13 -7.67 4.33
N GLU A 148 -10.65 -8.28 5.40
CA GLU A 148 -10.14 -8.15 6.77
C GLU A 148 -9.22 -9.31 7.16
N GLU A 149 -9.28 -10.41 6.40
CA GLU A 149 -8.51 -11.63 6.65
C GLU A 149 -7.01 -11.43 6.43
N ALA A 150 -6.29 -11.11 7.49
CA ALA A 150 -4.86 -10.81 7.43
C ALA A 150 -3.98 -12.06 7.52
N GLU A 151 -4.40 -13.06 8.30
CA GLU A 151 -3.56 -14.21 8.64
C GLU A 151 -3.41 -15.15 7.44
N ILE A 152 -4.51 -15.45 6.74
CA ILE A 152 -4.45 -16.26 5.52
C ILE A 152 -3.63 -15.55 4.44
N ALA A 153 -3.70 -14.22 4.35
CA ALA A 153 -2.87 -13.46 3.41
C ALA A 153 -1.37 -13.61 3.73
N LYS A 154 -0.99 -13.60 5.02
CA LYS A 154 0.38 -13.87 5.47
C LYS A 154 0.82 -15.28 5.10
N ILE A 155 0.01 -16.30 5.40
CA ILE A 155 0.30 -17.70 5.09
C ILE A 155 0.53 -17.91 3.59
N LEU A 156 -0.31 -17.31 2.74
CA LEU A 156 -0.12 -17.37 1.29
C LEU A 156 1.18 -16.69 0.85
N ALA A 157 1.54 -15.56 1.46
CA ALA A 157 2.79 -14.88 1.15
C ALA A 157 4.01 -15.76 1.46
N GLU A 158 4.04 -16.39 2.64
CA GLU A 158 5.12 -17.30 3.07
C GLU A 158 5.22 -18.53 2.17
N ARG A 159 4.07 -19.10 1.74
CA ARG A 159 4.05 -20.20 0.78
C ARG A 159 4.66 -19.79 -0.56
N TYR A 160 4.23 -18.65 -1.11
CA TYR A 160 4.73 -18.17 -2.40
C TYR A 160 6.22 -17.82 -2.33
N GLU A 161 6.68 -17.31 -1.19
CA GLU A 161 8.10 -17.10 -0.93
C GLU A 161 8.87 -18.43 -0.94
N GLY A 162 8.37 -19.46 -0.23
CA GLY A 162 8.97 -20.80 -0.23
C GLY A 162 8.99 -21.47 -1.61
N GLN A 163 8.13 -21.04 -2.53
CA GLN A 163 8.09 -21.48 -3.93
C GLN A 163 8.96 -20.62 -4.87
N ASN A 164 9.73 -19.66 -4.34
CA ASN A 164 10.49 -18.66 -5.10
C ASN A 164 9.63 -17.78 -6.03
N ASN A 165 8.32 -17.66 -5.75
CA ASN A 165 7.44 -16.73 -6.45
C ASN A 165 7.38 -15.39 -5.72
N GLN A 166 8.43 -14.60 -5.87
CA GLN A 166 8.62 -13.36 -5.12
C GLN A 166 7.54 -12.30 -5.43
N GLU A 167 7.06 -12.22 -6.68
CA GLU A 167 6.02 -11.27 -7.07
C GLU A 167 4.71 -11.50 -6.31
N LEU A 168 4.24 -12.75 -6.27
CA LEU A 168 3.04 -13.09 -5.50
C LEU A 168 3.29 -12.98 -4.00
N ALA A 169 4.45 -13.40 -3.50
CA ALA A 169 4.79 -13.26 -2.08
C ALA A 169 4.69 -11.80 -1.62
N ILE A 170 5.31 -10.87 -2.36
CA ILE A 170 5.24 -9.42 -2.08
C ILE A 170 3.79 -8.92 -2.14
N SER A 171 3.03 -9.32 -3.16
CA SER A 171 1.61 -8.93 -3.31
C SER A 171 0.77 -9.35 -2.09
N TYR A 172 0.94 -10.58 -1.60
CA TYR A 172 0.24 -11.07 -0.43
C TYR A 172 0.75 -10.47 0.88
N TYR A 173 2.06 -10.23 1.04
CA TYR A 173 2.59 -9.49 2.19
C TYR A 173 2.05 -8.06 2.26
N LYS A 174 1.95 -7.35 1.12
CA LYS A 174 1.34 -6.01 1.09
C LYS A 174 -0.12 -6.04 1.53
N LYS A 175 -0.90 -7.04 1.09
CA LYS A 175 -2.28 -7.26 1.56
C LYS A 175 -2.32 -7.54 3.06
N ALA A 176 -1.51 -8.47 3.55
CA ALA A 176 -1.45 -8.83 4.97
C ALA A 176 -1.11 -7.62 5.83
N LEU A 177 -0.10 -6.82 5.45
CA LEU A 177 0.29 -5.61 6.17
C LEU A 177 -0.87 -4.61 6.26
N LEU A 178 -1.52 -4.29 5.14
CA LEU A 178 -2.66 -3.38 5.11
C LEU A 178 -3.79 -3.83 6.03
N ARG A 179 -4.07 -5.15 6.05
CA ARG A 179 -5.13 -5.75 6.89
C ARG A 179 -4.75 -5.76 8.35
N PHE A 180 -3.52 -6.11 8.71
CA PHE A 180 -3.05 -6.02 10.10
C PHE A 180 -3.07 -4.58 10.64
N VAL A 181 -2.81 -3.57 9.79
CA VAL A 181 -2.99 -2.16 10.15
C VAL A 181 -4.45 -1.84 10.42
N GLY A 182 -5.38 -2.34 9.60
CA GLY A 182 -6.83 -2.21 9.81
C GLY A 182 -7.31 -2.89 11.08
N ASN A 183 -6.74 -4.05 11.40
CA ASN A 183 -7.07 -4.85 12.60
C ASN A 183 -6.34 -4.35 13.86
N HIS A 184 -5.58 -3.24 13.78
CA HIS A 184 -4.79 -2.67 14.86
C HIS A 184 -3.76 -3.63 15.51
N ASN A 185 -3.34 -4.69 14.80
CA ASN A 185 -2.39 -5.67 15.30
C ASN A 185 -0.94 -5.22 15.05
N ILE A 186 -0.39 -4.43 15.97
CA ILE A 186 0.95 -3.85 15.84
C ILE A 186 2.07 -4.91 15.75
N SER A 187 1.94 -6.04 16.43
CA SER A 187 2.95 -7.11 16.40
C SER A 187 3.13 -7.66 15.00
N SER A 188 2.02 -8.03 14.35
CA SER A 188 2.04 -8.54 12.97
C SER A 188 2.40 -7.44 11.98
N VAL A 189 1.98 -6.19 12.21
CA VAL A 189 2.42 -5.05 11.38
C VAL A 189 3.95 -4.93 11.38
N LYS A 190 4.61 -5.01 12.54
CA LYS A 190 6.06 -4.94 12.64
C LYS A 190 6.74 -6.08 11.88
N GLU A 191 6.28 -7.31 12.10
CA GLU A 191 6.83 -8.49 11.44
C GLU A 191 6.77 -8.37 9.90
N ILE A 192 5.59 -8.07 9.35
CA ILE A 192 5.42 -7.96 7.90
C ILE A 192 6.10 -6.71 7.34
N TRP A 193 6.17 -5.61 8.10
CA TRP A 193 6.93 -4.44 7.71
C TRP A 193 8.40 -4.76 7.51
N THR A 194 9.06 -5.36 8.52
CA THR A 194 10.48 -5.76 8.43
C THR A 194 10.71 -6.70 7.24
N LYS A 195 9.79 -7.63 7.00
CA LYS A 195 9.83 -8.53 5.85
C LYS A 195 9.75 -7.78 4.52
N LEU A 196 8.85 -6.81 4.38
CA LEU A 196 8.75 -6.01 3.17
C LEU A 196 9.94 -5.07 2.98
N VAL A 197 10.52 -4.52 4.06
CA VAL A 197 11.74 -3.71 3.98
C VAL A 197 12.91 -4.52 3.43
N SER A 198 13.00 -5.82 3.71
CA SER A 198 14.05 -6.66 3.12
C SER A 198 13.79 -7.06 1.67
N LEU A 199 12.53 -7.05 1.23
CA LEU A 199 12.12 -7.48 -0.12
C LEU A 199 12.02 -6.34 -1.14
N ILE A 200 11.52 -5.16 -0.73
CA ILE A 200 11.19 -4.03 -1.61
C ILE A 200 11.53 -2.65 -1.00
N PRO A 201 12.69 -2.46 -0.35
CA PRO A 201 13.01 -1.21 0.35
C PRO A 201 12.95 0.05 -0.54
N GLU A 202 13.16 -0.09 -1.84
CA GLU A 202 13.07 0.96 -2.84
C GLU A 202 11.65 1.51 -3.08
N GLU A 203 10.59 0.78 -2.71
CA GLU A 203 9.20 1.22 -2.86
C GLU A 203 8.78 2.21 -1.75
N ILE A 204 9.49 3.33 -1.63
CA ILE A 204 9.28 4.30 -0.55
C ILE A 204 7.83 4.81 -0.44
N ASP A 205 7.17 5.06 -1.58
CA ASP A 205 5.81 5.60 -1.59
C ASP A 205 4.81 4.65 -0.94
N PHE A 206 5.03 3.34 -1.08
CA PHE A 206 4.26 2.31 -0.38
C PHE A 206 4.45 2.43 1.14
N PHE A 207 5.70 2.47 1.62
CA PHE A 207 5.97 2.59 3.06
C PHE A 207 5.44 3.90 3.64
N LEU A 208 5.56 5.02 2.93
CA LEU A 208 4.99 6.31 3.36
C LEU A 208 3.46 6.26 3.42
N LEU A 209 2.79 5.57 2.50
CA LEU A 209 1.34 5.35 2.55
C LEU A 209 0.95 4.55 3.80
N ILE A 210 1.65 3.45 4.07
CA ILE A 210 1.39 2.60 5.24
C ILE A 210 1.70 3.34 6.54
N GLN A 211 2.81 4.08 6.60
CA GLN A 211 3.19 4.91 7.74
C GLN A 211 2.06 5.88 8.10
N ARG A 212 1.50 6.60 7.13
CA ARG A 212 0.36 7.52 7.36
C ARG A 212 -0.88 6.79 7.90
N LYS A 213 -1.16 5.58 7.41
CA LYS A 213 -2.26 4.75 7.90
C LYS A 213 -2.02 4.34 9.36
N ILE A 214 -0.82 3.86 9.69
CA ILE A 214 -0.42 3.46 11.06
C ILE A 214 -0.47 4.65 12.01
N ALA A 215 0.05 5.81 11.59
CA ALA A 215 0.01 7.04 12.38
C ALA A 215 -1.43 7.41 12.77
N LYS A 216 -2.37 7.30 11.83
CA LYS A 216 -3.79 7.62 12.02
C LYS A 216 -4.56 6.57 12.83
N SER A 217 -4.34 5.27 12.58
CA SER A 217 -5.17 4.21 13.17
C SER A 217 -4.57 3.57 14.41
N ILE A 218 -3.25 3.58 14.57
CA ILE A 218 -2.55 2.89 15.66
C ILE A 218 -1.83 3.89 16.55
N SER A 219 -0.84 4.62 16.02
CA SER A 219 -0.01 5.56 16.77
C SER A 219 1.04 6.22 15.87
N GLU A 220 1.17 7.54 15.99
CA GLU A 220 2.23 8.30 15.30
C GLU A 220 3.62 7.84 15.74
N THR A 221 3.86 7.65 17.04
CA THR A 221 5.18 7.24 17.56
C THR A 221 5.59 5.86 17.06
N LYS A 222 4.67 4.89 17.05
CA LYS A 222 4.93 3.55 16.47
C LYS A 222 5.24 3.62 14.97
N SER A 223 4.54 4.50 14.25
CA SER A 223 4.80 4.71 12.83
C SER A 223 6.21 5.27 12.57
N ALA A 224 6.69 6.18 13.43
CA ALA A 224 8.04 6.72 13.35
C ALA A 224 9.11 5.65 13.63
N THR A 225 8.89 4.76 14.61
CA THR A 225 9.83 3.66 14.90
C THR A 225 10.00 2.73 13.71
N LEU A 226 8.93 2.37 12.99
CA LEU A 226 9.00 1.51 11.80
C LEU A 226 9.83 2.14 10.67
N MET A 227 9.79 3.46 10.55
CA MET A 227 10.58 4.18 9.56
C MET A 227 12.10 4.10 9.82
N GLN A 228 12.54 3.77 11.04
CA GLN A 228 13.96 3.59 11.35
C GLN A 228 14.59 2.43 10.56
N GLU A 229 13.86 1.32 10.40
CA GLU A 229 14.32 0.16 9.62
C GLU A 229 14.51 0.53 8.15
N LEU A 230 13.55 1.28 7.59
CA LEU A 230 13.63 1.75 6.21
C LEU A 230 14.76 2.77 6.04
N TYR A 231 14.91 3.70 7.00
CA TYR A 231 16.00 4.66 7.04
C TYR A 231 17.36 3.98 6.94
N GLN A 232 17.57 2.89 7.69
CA GLN A 232 18.85 2.19 7.72
C GLN A 232 19.28 1.71 6.33
N TYR A 233 18.37 1.15 5.54
CA TYR A 233 18.65 0.77 4.16
C TYR A 233 19.09 1.97 3.29
N TYR A 234 18.40 3.11 3.40
CA TYR A 234 18.75 4.31 2.62
C TYR A 234 20.06 4.96 3.08
N LYS A 235 20.39 4.85 4.37
CA LYS A 235 21.69 5.24 4.92
C LYS A 235 22.81 4.36 4.35
N ASP A 236 22.64 3.04 4.43
CA ASP A 236 23.66 2.05 4.01
C ASP A 236 23.90 2.08 2.50
N THR A 237 22.89 2.43 1.70
CA THR A 237 23.00 2.61 0.25
C THR A 237 23.38 4.03 -0.19
N ALA A 238 23.77 4.90 0.76
CA ALA A 238 24.16 6.29 0.54
C ALA A 238 23.11 7.13 -0.22
N LYS A 239 21.83 6.76 -0.12
CA LYS A 239 20.69 7.50 -0.69
C LYS A 239 20.26 8.61 0.28
N TRP A 240 21.17 9.56 0.49
CA TRP A 240 21.07 10.57 1.56
C TRP A 240 19.81 11.43 1.52
N ASN A 241 19.33 11.83 0.33
CA ASN A 241 18.11 12.64 0.22
C ASN A 241 16.91 11.93 0.86
N THR A 242 16.71 10.67 0.49
CA THR A 242 15.63 9.84 1.02
C THR A 242 15.80 9.59 2.52
N ALA A 243 17.02 9.29 2.97
CA ALA A 243 17.31 9.12 4.39
C ALA A 243 16.97 10.39 5.20
N ILE A 244 17.33 11.57 4.69
CA ILE A 244 16.99 12.88 5.30
C ILE A 244 15.49 13.10 5.32
N ASP A 245 14.76 12.77 4.25
CA ASP A 245 13.31 12.94 4.18
C ASP A 245 12.58 12.03 5.19
N ILE A 246 13.06 10.79 5.39
CA ILE A 246 12.56 9.89 6.42
C ILE A 246 12.79 10.48 7.82
N LEU A 247 13.99 11.01 8.08
CA LEU A 247 14.30 11.64 9.38
C LEU A 247 13.49 12.92 9.62
N LYS A 248 13.26 13.74 8.60
CA LYS A 248 12.35 14.89 8.67
C LYS A 248 10.93 14.48 9.00
N LEU A 249 10.44 13.38 8.41
CA LEU A 249 9.14 12.80 8.74
C LEU A 249 9.09 12.39 10.22
N MET A 250 10.09 11.65 10.71
CA MET A 250 10.15 11.25 12.12
C MET A 250 10.19 12.47 13.06
N LEU A 251 10.99 13.48 12.75
CA LEU A 251 11.09 14.73 13.52
C LEU A 251 9.81 15.57 13.47
N SER A 252 8.94 15.36 12.48
CA SER A 252 7.64 16.03 12.41
C SER A 252 6.65 15.43 13.40
N ILE A 253 6.85 14.17 13.77
CA ILE A 253 6.09 13.43 14.77
C ILE A 253 6.64 13.73 16.17
N ASP A 254 7.96 13.60 16.35
CA ASP A 254 8.65 13.97 17.59
C ASP A 254 9.88 14.85 17.29
N ASN A 255 9.70 16.16 17.46
CA ASN A 255 10.76 17.13 17.19
C ASN A 255 11.92 17.11 18.22
N LYS A 256 11.78 16.36 19.32
CA LYS A 256 12.79 16.20 20.36
C LYS A 256 13.50 14.84 20.28
N ASP A 257 13.15 13.98 19.33
CA ASP A 257 13.81 12.68 19.12
C ASP A 257 15.33 12.88 18.95
N SER A 258 16.08 12.47 19.98
CA SER A 258 17.53 12.66 20.04
C SER A 258 18.27 11.78 19.04
N TRP A 259 17.73 10.60 18.75
CA TRP A 259 18.28 9.71 17.74
C TRP A 259 18.11 10.33 16.36
N ALA A 260 16.89 10.73 15.98
CA ALA A 260 16.64 11.31 14.66
C ALA A 260 17.40 12.63 14.43
N ARG A 261 17.54 13.45 15.48
CA ARG A 261 18.37 14.67 15.44
C ARG A 261 19.85 14.38 15.22
N LYS A 262 20.40 13.35 15.85
CA LYS A 262 21.79 12.95 15.63
C LYS A 262 21.98 12.42 14.21
N GLU A 263 21.11 11.52 13.79
CA GLU A 263 21.19 10.84 12.50
C GLU A 263 21.04 11.81 11.31
N ILE A 264 20.21 12.87 11.43
CA ILE A 264 20.04 13.83 10.33
C ILE A 264 21.30 14.68 10.13
N ILE A 265 22.04 14.97 11.21
CA ILE A 265 23.34 15.64 11.13
C ILE A 265 24.36 14.72 10.45
N GLU A 266 24.40 13.44 10.79
CA GLU A 266 25.28 12.46 10.12
C GLU A 266 24.96 12.33 8.63
N CYS A 267 23.68 12.32 8.26
CA CYS A 267 23.26 12.32 6.86
C CYS A 267 23.68 13.58 6.12
N PHE A 268 23.53 14.77 6.72
CA PHE A 268 24.01 16.01 6.10
C PHE A 268 25.54 16.03 5.95
N ARG A 269 26.27 15.55 6.95
CA ARG A 269 27.74 15.43 6.88
C ARG A 269 28.18 14.52 5.74
N SER A 270 27.50 13.39 5.56
CA SER A 270 27.83 12.43 4.51
C SER A 270 27.41 12.93 3.13
N LYS A 271 26.25 13.58 3.03
CA LYS A 271 25.74 14.17 1.77
C LYS A 271 26.63 15.31 1.25
N TYR A 272 27.16 16.12 2.16
CA TYR A 272 27.92 17.34 1.84
C TYR A 272 29.39 17.24 2.27
N SER A 273 29.97 16.03 2.28
CA SER A 273 31.35 15.80 2.75
C SER A 273 32.40 16.64 2.03
N ASP A 274 32.13 16.99 0.77
CA ASP A 274 33.03 17.77 -0.09
C ASP A 274 32.79 19.29 0.02
N HIS A 275 31.82 19.72 0.84
CA HIS A 275 31.43 21.13 0.97
C HIS A 275 32.40 21.90 1.88
N SER A 276 32.96 22.98 1.35
CA SER A 276 34.07 23.73 1.98
C SER A 276 33.78 24.27 3.39
N HIS A 277 32.51 24.56 3.68
CA HIS A 277 32.04 25.16 4.95
C HIS A 277 31.01 24.32 5.71
N LEU A 278 30.97 23.00 5.49
CA LEU A 278 29.97 22.11 6.11
C LEU A 278 29.88 22.28 7.64
N ASP A 279 31.01 22.18 8.35
CA ASP A 279 31.05 22.28 9.81
C ASP A 279 30.65 23.66 10.32
N ASP A 280 31.03 24.71 9.61
CA ASP A 280 30.66 26.09 9.95
C ASP A 280 29.14 26.26 9.87
N TYR A 281 28.51 25.72 8.82
CA TYR A 281 27.07 25.83 8.62
C TYR A 281 26.26 24.98 9.58
N ILE A 282 26.74 23.80 9.98
CA ILE A 282 26.10 22.99 11.05
C ILE A 282 26.09 23.78 12.37
N ARG A 283 27.22 24.42 12.71
CA ARG A 283 27.35 25.24 13.93
C ARG A 283 26.49 26.50 13.86
N SER A 284 26.56 27.26 12.77
CA SER A 284 25.83 28.52 12.66
C SER A 284 24.32 28.33 12.60
N SER A 285 23.84 27.20 12.07
CA SER A 285 22.42 26.86 12.10
C SER A 285 21.97 26.28 13.44
N ASN A 286 22.86 26.05 14.41
CA ASN A 286 22.58 25.39 15.68
C ASN A 286 21.84 24.04 15.47
N LEU A 287 22.22 23.28 14.44
CA LEU A 287 21.53 22.03 14.09
C LEU A 287 21.79 20.92 15.11
N ASP A 288 22.95 20.97 15.75
CA ASP A 288 23.38 20.13 16.87
C ASP A 288 22.75 20.51 18.22
N SER A 289 22.15 21.70 18.30
CA SER A 289 21.64 22.26 19.53
C SER A 289 20.21 21.83 19.83
N SER A 290 19.99 21.27 21.02
CA SER A 290 18.69 20.69 21.38
C SER A 290 17.59 21.74 21.68
N PHE A 291 17.97 22.97 22.05
CA PHE A 291 17.05 24.03 22.43
C PHE A 291 16.33 24.69 21.24
N ARG A 292 16.93 24.62 20.04
CA ARG A 292 16.37 25.24 18.83
C ARG A 292 15.30 24.35 18.20
N ASN A 293 14.31 24.94 17.54
CA ASN A 293 13.40 24.19 16.68
C ASN A 293 14.17 23.50 15.55
N VAL A 294 14.00 22.19 15.41
CA VAL A 294 14.79 21.38 14.46
C VAL A 294 14.52 21.77 13.01
N PHE A 295 13.28 22.11 12.64
CA PHE A 295 12.94 22.47 11.26
C PHE A 295 13.45 23.85 10.88
N GLU A 296 13.49 24.80 11.81
CA GLU A 296 14.15 26.09 11.59
C GLU A 296 15.65 25.90 11.40
N ALA A 297 16.29 25.08 12.23
CA ALA A 297 17.71 24.77 12.12
C ALA A 297 18.04 24.09 10.79
N ILE A 298 17.23 23.09 10.38
CA ILE A 298 17.38 22.41 9.08
C ILE A 298 17.17 23.41 7.94
N SER A 299 16.12 24.24 7.98
CA SER A 299 15.85 25.21 6.92
C SER A 299 16.99 26.21 6.75
N ASP A 300 17.54 26.69 7.86
CA ASP A 300 18.70 27.56 7.81
C ASP A 300 19.92 26.83 7.25
N PHE A 301 20.23 25.64 7.75
CA PHE A 301 21.33 24.83 7.22
C PHE A 301 21.20 24.61 5.70
N GLU A 302 20.03 24.18 5.23
CA GLU A 302 19.75 23.89 3.82
C GLU A 302 19.86 25.14 2.93
N LYS A 303 19.49 26.32 3.45
CA LYS A 303 19.72 27.58 2.75
C LYS A 303 21.20 27.89 2.63
N HIS A 304 21.98 27.79 3.70
CA HIS A 304 23.40 28.17 3.69
C HIS A 304 24.25 27.19 2.89
N ILE A 305 24.05 25.87 3.07
CA ILE A 305 24.80 24.80 2.37
C ILE A 305 24.59 24.80 0.85
N SER A 306 23.57 25.50 0.36
CA SER A 306 23.35 25.67 -1.08
C SER A 306 24.34 26.65 -1.74
N PHE A 307 25.04 27.47 -0.96
CA PHE A 307 26.00 28.46 -1.44
C PHE A 307 27.46 27.96 -1.33
N ASP A 308 27.89 27.17 -2.31
CA ASP A 308 29.29 26.74 -2.44
C ASP A 308 29.89 27.13 -3.79
N ALA A 309 31.21 27.09 -3.90
CA ALA A 309 31.89 27.23 -5.17
C ALA A 309 31.36 26.21 -6.19
N LYS A 310 31.17 26.66 -7.43
CA LYS A 310 30.58 25.93 -8.57
C LYS A 310 29.07 25.70 -8.48
N ASN A 311 28.38 26.18 -7.45
CA ASN A 311 26.92 26.20 -7.43
C ASN A 311 26.37 27.39 -8.24
N TYR A 312 25.18 27.20 -8.80
CA TYR A 312 24.49 28.21 -9.58
C TYR A 312 23.45 28.91 -8.72
N VAL A 313 23.24 30.18 -9.01
CA VAL A 313 22.29 31.05 -8.33
C VAL A 313 21.57 31.93 -9.33
N PHE A 314 20.38 32.40 -9.00
CA PHE A 314 19.62 33.35 -9.80
C PHE A 314 19.40 34.64 -9.02
N HIS A 315 19.75 35.76 -9.65
CA HIS A 315 19.40 37.10 -9.18
C HIS A 315 18.34 37.70 -10.11
N ARG A 316 17.31 38.35 -9.55
CA ARG A 316 16.20 38.92 -10.33
C ARG A 316 16.66 39.89 -11.42
N THR A 317 17.70 40.69 -11.15
CA THR A 317 18.21 41.70 -12.09
C THR A 317 19.35 41.18 -12.96
N TRP A 318 20.19 40.29 -12.42
CA TRP A 318 21.45 39.88 -13.08
C TRP A 318 21.35 38.51 -13.77
N GLY A 319 20.25 37.79 -13.57
CA GLY A 319 20.04 36.47 -14.13
C GLY A 319 20.84 35.40 -13.41
N VAL A 320 21.24 34.36 -14.15
CA VAL A 320 21.99 33.23 -13.62
C VAL A 320 23.44 33.61 -13.37
N GLY A 321 23.93 33.31 -12.18
CA GLY A 321 25.33 33.41 -11.81
C GLY A 321 25.90 32.08 -11.32
N ILE A 322 27.22 31.96 -11.35
CA ILE A 322 27.98 30.85 -10.77
C ILE A 322 28.86 31.39 -9.64
N ILE A 323 28.80 30.74 -8.48
CA ILE A 323 29.69 31.05 -7.36
C ILE A 323 31.09 30.56 -7.73
N THR A 324 32.03 31.48 -7.87
CA THR A 324 33.42 31.17 -8.27
C THR A 324 34.33 30.92 -7.08
N LYS A 325 34.01 31.53 -5.93
CA LYS A 325 34.83 31.47 -4.72
C LYS A 325 33.96 31.73 -3.48
N VAL A 326 34.27 31.02 -2.40
CA VAL A 326 33.74 31.26 -1.06
C VAL A 326 34.93 31.49 -0.13
N GLN A 327 34.90 32.56 0.66
CA GLN A 327 35.93 32.88 1.64
C GLN A 327 35.27 33.42 2.91
N GLY A 328 35.14 32.57 3.93
CA GLY A 328 34.35 32.90 5.11
C GLY A 328 32.92 33.25 4.70
N ASP A 329 32.44 34.41 5.14
CA ASP A 329 31.10 34.90 4.82
C ASP A 329 31.00 35.62 3.46
N MET A 330 32.04 35.64 2.63
CA MET A 330 32.03 36.36 1.34
C MET A 330 32.01 35.40 0.15
N LEU A 331 31.05 35.61 -0.75
CA LEU A 331 30.90 34.92 -2.03
C LEU A 331 31.37 35.82 -3.18
N SER A 332 32.09 35.26 -4.15
CA SER A 332 32.36 35.91 -5.43
C SER A 332 31.55 35.24 -6.53
N ILE A 333 30.57 35.93 -7.10
CA ILE A 333 29.58 35.34 -8.01
C ILE A 333 29.71 35.98 -9.39
N ASN A 334 29.90 35.16 -10.43
CA ASN A 334 29.99 35.62 -11.81
C ASN A 334 28.63 35.46 -12.50
N PHE A 335 28.01 36.58 -12.89
CA PHE A 335 26.72 36.65 -13.60
C PHE A 335 26.88 36.78 -15.12
N GLY A 336 27.97 36.21 -15.66
CA GLY A 336 28.27 36.17 -17.08
C GLY A 336 28.83 37.50 -17.62
N LYS A 337 29.06 37.55 -18.94
CA LYS A 337 29.77 38.67 -19.59
C LYS A 337 29.11 40.03 -19.40
N LYS A 338 27.78 40.08 -19.30
CA LYS A 338 27.01 41.33 -19.22
C LYS A 338 27.10 41.99 -17.84
N ASN A 339 27.05 41.19 -16.78
CA ASN A 339 26.97 41.69 -15.40
C ASN A 339 28.28 41.52 -14.63
N GLY A 340 29.16 40.60 -15.03
CA GLY A 340 30.49 40.44 -14.43
C GLY A 340 30.47 39.75 -13.06
N VAL A 341 31.52 39.97 -12.27
CA VAL A 341 31.72 39.36 -10.95
C VAL A 341 31.29 40.31 -9.85
N HIS A 342 30.43 39.84 -8.96
CA HIS A 342 29.94 40.60 -7.81
C HIS A 342 30.35 39.90 -6.50
N PRO A 343 31.03 40.60 -5.57
CA PRO A 343 31.20 40.13 -4.21
C PRO A 343 29.90 40.36 -3.41
N MET A 344 29.51 39.39 -2.59
CA MET A 344 28.30 39.46 -1.76
C MET A 344 28.51 38.68 -0.47
N SER A 345 28.01 39.19 0.66
CA SER A 345 28.02 38.40 1.91
C SER A 345 27.02 37.24 1.83
N LEU A 346 27.26 36.16 2.55
CA LEU A 346 26.38 34.99 2.61
C LEU A 346 24.96 35.37 3.04
N LYS A 347 24.84 36.25 4.03
CA LYS A 347 23.55 36.81 4.47
C LYS A 347 22.80 37.53 3.34
N MET A 348 23.50 38.34 2.55
CA MET A 348 22.90 39.00 1.37
C MET A 348 22.53 37.98 0.29
N ALA A 349 23.37 36.98 0.06
CA ALA A 349 23.10 35.93 -0.92
C ALA A 349 21.85 35.13 -0.57
N VAL A 350 21.69 34.70 0.67
CA VAL A 350 20.51 33.98 1.16
C VAL A 350 19.21 34.78 0.98
N SER A 351 19.27 36.12 1.05
CA SER A 351 18.10 36.98 0.92
C SER A 351 17.80 37.46 -0.50
N ALA A 352 18.82 37.57 -1.36
CA ALA A 352 18.69 38.15 -2.70
C ALA A 352 18.74 37.12 -3.84
N LEU A 353 19.24 35.91 -3.57
CA LEU A 353 19.51 34.90 -4.58
C LEU A 353 18.68 33.63 -4.37
N GLN A 354 18.26 33.04 -5.49
CA GLN A 354 17.66 31.72 -5.53
C GLN A 354 18.73 30.71 -5.97
N PRO A 355 19.13 29.74 -5.13
CA PRO A 355 20.00 28.64 -5.54
C PRO A 355 19.36 27.83 -6.68
N LEU A 356 20.15 27.43 -7.67
CA LEU A 356 19.71 26.64 -8.82
C LEU A 356 20.49 25.33 -8.91
N ALA A 357 19.78 24.24 -9.20
CA ALA A 357 20.41 22.98 -9.56
C ALA A 357 21.17 23.10 -10.89
N LYS A 358 22.22 22.27 -11.09
CA LYS A 358 23.06 22.32 -12.30
C LYS A 358 22.29 22.01 -13.58
N ASP A 359 21.27 21.18 -13.48
CA ASP A 359 20.37 20.77 -14.55
C ASP A 359 19.13 21.69 -14.67
N HIS A 360 19.00 22.71 -13.83
CA HIS A 360 17.89 23.67 -13.92
C HIS A 360 17.84 24.34 -15.30
N ILE A 361 16.65 24.48 -15.89
CA ILE A 361 16.50 24.98 -17.28
C ILE A 361 17.17 26.36 -17.51
N TRP A 362 17.09 27.27 -16.53
CA TRP A 362 17.82 28.55 -16.58
C TRP A 362 19.34 28.40 -16.60
N VAL A 363 19.89 27.45 -15.83
CA VAL A 363 21.33 27.15 -15.85
C VAL A 363 21.73 26.58 -17.21
N LEU A 364 20.94 25.66 -17.76
CA LEU A 364 21.19 25.08 -19.08
C LEU A 364 21.17 26.17 -20.18
N LYS A 365 20.21 27.10 -20.14
CA LYS A 365 20.16 28.27 -21.03
C LYS A 365 21.39 29.18 -20.91
N ALA A 366 21.91 29.34 -19.70
CA ALA A 366 23.05 30.22 -19.44
C ALA A 366 24.40 29.59 -19.79
N THR A 367 24.51 28.26 -19.77
CA THR A 367 25.78 27.53 -19.86
C THR A 367 25.99 26.75 -21.15
N LYS A 368 24.92 26.26 -21.78
CA LYS A 368 25.00 25.51 -23.06
C LYS A 368 24.91 26.45 -24.26
N LYS A 369 25.52 26.02 -25.38
CA LYS A 369 25.32 26.68 -26.68
C LYS A 369 23.88 26.49 -27.14
N LYS A 370 23.32 27.51 -27.80
CA LYS A 370 21.92 27.53 -28.22
C LYS A 370 21.54 26.32 -29.08
N GLU A 371 22.41 25.94 -30.01
CA GLU A 371 22.20 24.83 -30.94
C GLU A 371 22.20 23.47 -30.23
N GLU A 372 23.06 23.30 -29.24
CA GLU A 372 23.15 22.07 -28.45
C GLU A 372 21.91 21.90 -27.56
N LEU A 373 21.50 22.98 -26.90
CA LEU A 373 20.30 22.98 -26.07
C LEU A 373 19.04 22.71 -26.90
N ALA A 374 18.94 23.30 -28.10
CA ALA A 374 17.83 23.04 -29.02
C ALA A 374 17.80 21.58 -29.50
N LYS A 375 18.95 20.96 -29.80
CA LYS A 375 19.02 19.53 -30.14
C LYS A 375 18.57 18.65 -28.99
N MET A 376 19.03 18.94 -27.77
CA MET A 376 18.64 18.20 -26.56
C MET A 376 17.12 18.28 -26.34
N VAL A 377 16.54 19.47 -26.41
CA VAL A 377 15.10 19.69 -26.23
C VAL A 377 14.28 18.95 -27.29
N LYS A 378 14.70 19.00 -28.56
CA LYS A 378 13.98 18.33 -29.67
C LYS A 378 14.14 16.81 -29.66
N GLY A 379 15.28 16.30 -29.21
CA GLY A 379 15.64 14.88 -29.25
C GLY A 379 15.09 14.05 -28.09
N ASN A 380 14.81 14.67 -26.94
CA ASN A 380 14.29 13.97 -25.76
C ASN A 380 13.18 14.79 -25.08
N VAL A 381 11.93 14.51 -25.47
CA VAL A 381 10.74 15.22 -24.97
C VAL A 381 10.52 14.92 -23.48
N GLU A 382 10.48 13.65 -23.09
CA GLU A 382 10.25 13.20 -21.71
C GLU A 382 11.30 13.75 -20.74
N GLY A 383 12.58 13.66 -21.12
CA GLY A 383 13.69 14.20 -20.32
C GLY A 383 13.59 15.72 -20.18
N THR A 384 13.20 16.43 -21.24
CA THR A 384 13.02 17.89 -21.20
C THR A 384 11.87 18.30 -20.29
N LEU A 385 10.72 17.61 -20.37
CA LEU A 385 9.60 17.83 -19.47
C LEU A 385 10.04 17.60 -18.02
N THR A 386 10.71 16.49 -17.76
CA THR A 386 11.24 16.16 -16.43
C THR A 386 12.15 17.26 -15.90
N THR A 387 13.09 17.77 -16.72
CA THR A 387 13.98 18.87 -16.34
C THR A 387 13.23 20.15 -16.01
N ILE A 388 12.28 20.56 -16.86
CA ILE A 388 11.51 21.79 -16.64
C ILE A 388 10.62 21.66 -15.40
N ILE A 389 9.88 20.57 -15.28
CA ILE A 389 8.98 20.32 -14.14
C ILE A 389 9.79 20.34 -12.82
N LYS A 390 10.94 19.66 -12.77
CA LYS A 390 11.84 19.68 -11.61
C LYS A 390 12.42 21.08 -11.33
N SER A 391 12.72 21.86 -12.36
CA SER A 391 13.27 23.23 -12.21
C SER A 391 12.33 24.16 -11.45
N PHE A 392 11.02 23.89 -11.46
CA PHE A 392 10.01 24.74 -10.82
C PHE A 392 9.22 23.98 -9.75
N ASP A 393 9.91 23.11 -8.98
CA ASP A 393 9.36 22.39 -7.83
C ASP A 393 8.06 21.61 -8.14
N ASN A 394 7.99 21.02 -9.34
CA ASN A 394 6.81 20.30 -9.86
C ASN A 394 5.53 21.15 -9.95
N LYS A 395 5.65 22.49 -10.00
CA LYS A 395 4.53 23.46 -10.13
C LYS A 395 4.49 24.10 -11.53
N CYS A 396 4.82 23.32 -12.56
CA CYS A 396 4.73 23.78 -13.96
C CYS A 396 3.39 23.42 -14.59
N ASP A 397 2.81 24.37 -15.32
CA ASP A 397 1.74 24.14 -16.28
C ASP A 397 2.28 24.28 -17.71
N ASP A 398 1.47 23.89 -18.70
CA ASP A 398 1.82 23.99 -20.12
C ASP A 398 2.19 25.42 -20.55
N LYS A 399 1.57 26.43 -19.92
CA LYS A 399 1.87 27.84 -20.19
C LYS A 399 3.29 28.18 -19.76
N LYS A 400 3.70 27.74 -18.58
CA LYS A 400 5.05 27.93 -18.05
C LYS A 400 6.08 27.17 -18.90
N ILE A 401 5.80 25.92 -19.26
CA ILE A 401 6.69 25.13 -20.14
C ILE A 401 6.90 25.84 -21.48
N LYS A 402 5.80 26.30 -22.11
CA LYS A 402 5.87 27.06 -23.36
C LYS A 402 6.69 28.34 -23.22
N ALA A 403 6.46 29.11 -22.15
CA ALA A 403 7.18 30.35 -21.89
C ALA A 403 8.69 30.13 -21.65
N GLU A 404 9.07 28.98 -21.10
CA GLU A 404 10.47 28.63 -20.91
C GLU A 404 11.13 28.15 -22.21
N LEU A 405 10.42 27.45 -23.08
CA LEU A 405 11.00 26.94 -24.34
C LEU A 405 10.93 27.96 -25.48
N VAL A 406 9.92 28.81 -25.55
CA VAL A 406 9.64 29.72 -26.68
C VAL A 406 9.75 31.19 -26.24
N PRO A 407 10.42 32.07 -27.00
CA PRO A 407 11.15 31.83 -28.25
C PRO A 407 12.63 31.48 -28.03
N ALA A 408 13.03 31.25 -26.77
CA ALA A 408 14.44 31.16 -26.38
C ALA A 408 15.17 29.94 -26.99
N ILE A 409 14.49 28.79 -27.06
CA ILE A 409 15.04 27.51 -27.50
C ILE A 409 14.32 27.00 -28.76
N LEU A 410 12.98 27.06 -28.75
CA LEU A 410 12.12 26.67 -29.87
C LEU A 410 11.44 27.90 -30.47
N THR A 411 11.19 27.86 -31.77
CA THR A 411 10.31 28.81 -32.45
C THR A 411 8.83 28.50 -32.15
N PRO A 412 7.91 29.47 -32.34
CA PRO A 412 6.48 29.21 -32.16
C PRO A 412 5.92 28.06 -33.02
N GLY A 413 6.46 27.85 -34.23
CA GLY A 413 6.06 26.75 -35.11
C GLY A 413 6.59 25.40 -34.65
N GLU A 414 7.84 25.34 -34.18
CA GLU A 414 8.44 24.12 -33.63
C GLU A 414 7.74 23.66 -32.35
N TRP A 415 7.27 24.60 -31.53
CA TRP A 415 6.50 24.30 -30.32
C TRP A 415 5.29 23.42 -30.60
N THR A 416 4.49 23.71 -31.63
CA THR A 416 3.28 22.94 -31.93
C THR A 416 3.61 21.47 -32.20
N SER A 417 4.65 21.21 -32.99
CA SER A 417 5.11 19.84 -33.29
C SER A 417 5.75 19.13 -32.10
N TRP A 418 6.40 19.88 -31.21
CA TRP A 418 7.04 19.35 -30.02
C TRP A 418 6.02 19.03 -28.93
N HIS A 419 5.07 19.94 -28.69
CA HIS A 419 4.00 19.81 -27.70
C HIS A 419 3.04 18.67 -28.06
N ALA A 420 2.74 18.45 -29.34
CA ALA A 420 1.95 17.30 -29.77
C ALA A 420 2.61 15.92 -29.47
N LYS A 421 3.94 15.87 -29.30
CA LYS A 421 4.66 14.65 -28.86
C LYS A 421 4.77 14.55 -27.34
N ALA A 422 4.47 15.63 -26.63
CA ALA A 422 4.55 15.75 -25.19
C ALA A 422 3.21 15.46 -24.49
N GLN A 423 2.10 15.58 -25.25
CA GLN A 423 0.79 15.04 -24.89
C GLN A 423 0.76 13.53 -25.13
#